data_AF-A0AAV4HT90-F1
#
_entry.id   AF-A0AAV4HT90-F1
#
_cell.length_a   1.000
_cell.length_b   1.000
_cell.length_c   1.000
_cell.angle_alpha   90.00
_cell.angle_beta   90.00
_cell.angle_gamma   90.00
#
_symmetry.space_group_name_H-M   'P 1'
#
loop_
_entity.id
_entity.type
_entity.pdbx_description
1 polymer ?
#
loop_
_entity_poly.entity_id
_entity_poly.type
_entity_poly.pdbx_seq_one_letter_code
_entity_poly.pdbx_strand_id
1 'polypeptide(L)'
;MKTSKEVGEIVDKHLDLESVLKSGKKKDKEINVRMVTFARSLGRGHSALQKFAMHSNCPPPMTRKNYRKILMKIHRAAHEVAEESMANAAIEVKKKMQGRDLDTDTDLAFSTWV
;
A
#
# COMPACT_ATOMS: atom_id res chain seq x y z
N MET A 1 14.49 -19.91 -11.75
CA MET A 1 13.56 -20.27 -10.67
C MET A 1 14.03 -19.57 -9.40
N LYS A 2 13.36 -18.49 -8.97
CA LYS A 2 13.68 -17.84 -7.70
C LYS A 2 12.98 -18.60 -6.58
N THR A 3 13.74 -19.01 -5.57
CA THR A 3 13.29 -19.84 -4.46
C THR A 3 12.37 -19.08 -3.50
N SER A 4 11.39 -19.79 -2.92
CA SER A 4 10.31 -19.27 -2.05
C SER A 4 10.74 -18.41 -0.85
N LYS A 5 12.03 -18.28 -0.54
CA LYS A 5 12.55 -17.41 0.52
C LYS A 5 12.57 -15.92 0.12
N GLU A 6 12.79 -15.59 -1.16
CA GLU A 6 12.80 -14.18 -1.61
C GLU A 6 11.40 -13.57 -1.70
N VAL A 7 10.36 -14.38 -1.89
CA VAL A 7 8.97 -13.89 -1.95
C VAL A 7 8.47 -13.52 -0.55
N GLY A 8 8.93 -14.21 0.50
CA GLY A 8 8.59 -13.88 1.90
C GLY A 8 9.15 -12.52 2.34
N GLU A 9 10.37 -12.20 1.93
CA GLU A 9 11.05 -10.96 2.33
C GLU A 9 10.49 -9.70 1.62
N ILE A 10 9.81 -9.89 0.49
CA ILE A 10 9.11 -8.80 -0.24
C ILE A 10 7.74 -8.51 0.42
N VAL A 11 7.09 -9.51 1.02
CA VAL A 11 5.78 -9.33 1.68
C VAL A 11 5.93 -8.61 3.02
N ASP A 12 7.02 -8.85 3.76
CA ASP A 12 7.27 -8.19 5.05
C ASP A 12 7.58 -6.68 4.93
N LYS A 13 7.99 -6.21 3.74
CA LYS A 13 8.23 -4.78 3.49
C LYS A 13 6.96 -3.99 3.13
N HIS A 14 5.79 -4.63 3.04
CA HIS A 14 4.62 -3.98 2.44
C HIS A 14 3.78 -3.12 3.38
N LEU A 15 4.08 -3.02 4.67
CA LEU A 15 3.45 -2.05 5.56
C LEU A 15 4.35 -1.73 6.76
N ASP A 16 5.40 -0.94 6.53
CA ASP A 16 6.07 -0.24 7.63
C ASP A 16 5.12 0.86 8.18
N LEU A 17 4.07 0.45 8.88
CA LEU A 17 3.24 1.32 9.72
C LEU A 17 4.11 2.13 10.70
N GLU A 18 5.24 1.54 11.09
CA GLU A 18 6.31 2.15 11.89
C GLU A 18 6.92 3.42 11.26
N SER A 19 7.08 3.46 9.94
CA SER A 19 7.67 4.63 9.25
C SER A 19 6.69 5.80 9.20
N VAL A 20 5.40 5.53 8.98
CA VAL A 20 4.31 6.53 9.02
C VAL A 20 4.14 7.14 10.43
N LEU A 21 4.41 6.35 11.47
CA LEU A 21 4.33 6.79 12.87
C LEU A 21 5.53 7.64 13.34
N LYS A 22 6.63 7.71 12.58
CA LYS A 22 7.90 8.32 13.02
C LYS A 22 8.12 9.79 12.64
N SER A 23 7.17 10.51 12.05
CA SER A 23 7.34 11.96 11.81
C SER A 23 7.07 12.78 13.08
N GLY A 24 8.09 13.48 13.59
CA GLY A 24 8.03 14.29 14.81
C GLY A 24 7.03 15.45 14.75
N LYS A 25 5.92 15.31 15.48
CA LYS A 25 5.02 16.35 16.07
C LYS A 25 3.81 15.60 16.63
N LYS A 26 3.64 15.53 17.97
CA LYS A 26 2.61 14.77 18.72
C LYS A 26 2.00 13.61 17.91
N LYS A 27 2.62 12.43 17.98
CA LYS A 27 2.20 11.23 17.25
C LYS A 27 0.71 10.98 17.50
N ASP A 28 -0.04 10.73 16.43
CA ASP A 28 -1.41 10.23 16.57
C ASP A 28 -1.31 8.88 17.30
N LYS A 29 -2.24 8.60 18.22
CA LYS A 29 -2.23 7.32 18.94
C LYS A 29 -2.28 6.19 17.91
N GLU A 30 -1.36 5.24 18.02
CA GLU A 30 -1.23 4.13 17.07
C GLU A 30 -2.55 3.38 16.86
N ILE A 31 -3.31 3.16 17.95
CA ILE A 31 -4.64 2.57 17.92
C ILE A 31 -5.55 3.28 16.92
N ASN A 32 -5.51 4.62 16.87
CA ASN A 32 -6.33 5.38 15.94
C ASN A 32 -5.88 5.16 14.49
N VAL A 33 -4.57 5.07 14.24
CA VAL A 33 -4.04 4.80 12.90
C VAL A 33 -4.49 3.42 12.43
N ARG A 34 -4.32 2.39 13.27
CA ARG A 34 -4.77 1.02 12.97
C ARG A 34 -6.27 0.92 12.72
N MET A 35 -7.08 1.65 13.48
CA MET A 35 -8.53 1.68 13.27
C MET A 35 -8.93 2.32 11.94
N VAL A 36 -8.23 3.39 11.53
CA VAL A 36 -8.48 4.05 10.23
C VAL A 36 -8.03 3.16 9.08
N THR A 37 -6.88 2.50 9.17
CA THR A 37 -6.42 1.55 8.15
C THR A 37 -7.35 0.35 8.03
N PHE A 38 -7.81 -0.21 9.15
CA PHE A 38 -8.80 -1.28 9.18
C PHE A 38 -10.09 -0.86 8.46
N ALA A 39 -10.67 0.29 8.84
CA ALA A 39 -11.88 0.79 8.19
C ALA A 39 -11.67 0.98 6.67
N ARG A 40 -10.50 1.47 6.26
CA ARG A 40 -10.20 1.70 4.84
C ARG A 40 -9.99 0.41 4.04
N SER A 41 -9.42 -0.62 4.65
CA SER A 41 -9.26 -1.96 4.04
C SER A 41 -10.61 -2.59 3.71
N LEU A 42 -11.64 -2.29 4.51
CA LEU A 42 -13.03 -2.70 4.26
C LEU A 42 -13.78 -1.80 3.27
N GLY A 43 -13.13 -0.76 2.72
CA GLY A 43 -13.77 0.23 1.88
C GLY A 43 -14.80 1.10 2.63
N ARG A 44 -14.72 1.16 3.96
CA ARG A 44 -15.69 1.86 4.81
C ARG A 44 -15.11 3.17 5.37
N GLY A 45 -16.00 4.11 5.64
CA GLY A 45 -15.66 5.43 6.18
C GLY A 45 -15.95 5.56 7.67
N HIS A 46 -15.73 6.76 8.20
CA HIS A 46 -15.96 7.12 9.61
C HIS A 46 -17.38 6.79 10.10
N SER A 47 -18.40 7.02 9.26
CA SER A 47 -19.81 6.74 9.60
C SER A 47 -20.06 5.25 9.86
N ALA A 48 -19.44 4.36 9.09
CA ALA A 48 -19.55 2.93 9.30
C ALA A 48 -18.83 2.50 10.58
N LEU A 49 -17.70 3.13 10.91
CA LEU A 49 -16.98 2.86 12.15
C LEU A 49 -17.79 3.29 13.38
N GLN A 50 -18.52 4.40 13.30
CA GLN A 50 -19.45 4.82 14.35
C GLN A 50 -20.61 3.83 14.52
N LYS A 51 -21.21 3.38 13.41
CA LYS A 51 -22.28 2.36 13.44
C LYS A 51 -21.78 1.04 14.02
N PHE A 52 -20.57 0.63 13.66
CA PHE A 52 -19.93 -0.57 14.22
C PHE A 52 -19.72 -0.43 15.73
N ALA A 53 -19.17 0.69 16.20
CA ALA A 53 -18.98 0.91 17.63
C ALA A 53 -20.32 0.88 18.40
N MET A 54 -21.36 1.49 17.84
CA MET A 54 -22.72 1.46 18.42
C MET A 54 -23.29 0.04 18.49
N HIS A 55 -23.13 -0.75 17.42
CA HIS A 55 -23.64 -2.12 17.37
C HIS A 55 -22.87 -3.06 18.33
N SER A 56 -21.56 -2.88 18.42
CA SER A 56 -20.67 -3.68 19.26
C SER A 56 -20.62 -3.22 20.72
N ASN A 57 -21.50 -2.32 21.14
CA ASN A 57 -21.52 -1.70 22.48
C ASN A 57 -20.13 -1.18 22.93
N CYS A 58 -19.38 -0.63 21.98
CA CYS A 58 -18.05 -0.08 22.18
C CYS A 58 -18.12 1.46 22.31
N PRO A 59 -17.18 2.10 23.01
CA PRO A 59 -17.11 3.55 23.04
C PRO A 59 -16.97 4.14 21.63
N PRO A 60 -17.51 5.35 21.40
CA PRO A 60 -17.46 5.97 20.09
C PRO A 60 -16.00 6.16 19.63
N PRO A 61 -15.70 5.96 18.34
CA PRO A 61 -14.37 6.14 17.81
C PRO A 61 -13.96 7.62 17.82
N MET A 62 -12.74 7.90 17.35
CA MET A 62 -12.22 9.26 17.23
C MET A 62 -13.16 10.22 16.47
N THR A 63 -13.00 11.52 16.71
CA THR A 63 -13.76 12.56 16.01
C THR A 63 -13.52 12.54 14.51
N ARG A 64 -14.52 12.98 13.71
CA ARG A 64 -14.42 13.03 12.24
C ARG A 64 -13.22 13.85 11.74
N LYS A 65 -12.87 14.93 12.46
CA LYS A 65 -11.71 15.77 12.15
C LYS A 65 -10.40 14.99 12.32
N ASN A 66 -10.25 14.24 13.41
CA ASN A 66 -9.07 13.41 13.64
C ASN A 66 -8.99 12.24 12.66
N TYR A 67 -10.12 11.59 12.38
CA TYR A 67 -10.20 10.55 11.36
C TYR A 67 -9.69 11.06 10.00
N ARG A 68 -10.18 12.21 9.55
CA ARG A 68 -9.75 12.81 8.27
C ARG A 68 -8.26 13.14 8.27
N LYS A 69 -7.74 13.69 9.36
CA LYS A 69 -6.31 14.01 9.49
C LYS A 69 -5.44 12.76 9.35
N ILE A 70 -5.80 11.68 10.04
CA ILE A 70 -5.09 10.40 9.97
C ILE A 70 -5.23 9.79 8.57
N LEU A 71 -6.42 9.82 7.98
CA LEU A 71 -6.66 9.34 6.63
C LEU A 71 -5.76 10.03 5.59
N MET A 72 -5.63 11.36 5.67
CA MET A 72 -4.76 12.11 4.75
C MET A 72 -3.29 11.74 4.91
N LYS A 73 -2.84 11.47 6.14
CA LYS A 73 -1.46 10.99 6.39
C LYS A 73 -1.23 9.62 5.77
N ILE A 74 -2.16 8.69 5.98
CA ILE A 74 -2.09 7.35 5.38
C ILE A 74 -2.09 7.45 3.85
N HIS A 75 -2.96 8.29 3.28
CA HIS A 75 -3.03 8.49 1.83
C HIS A 75 -1.72 9.03 1.27
N ARG A 76 -1.11 10.02 1.94
CA ARG A 76 0.17 10.57 1.53
C ARG A 76 1.28 9.52 1.57
N ALA A 77 1.39 8.77 2.66
CA ALA A 77 2.38 7.71 2.78
C ALA A 77 2.17 6.62 1.72
N ALA A 78 0.92 6.22 1.47
CA ALA A 78 0.60 5.24 0.42
C ALA A 78 0.97 5.76 -0.98
N HIS A 79 0.79 7.06 -1.24
CA HIS A 79 1.19 7.67 -2.50
C HIS A 79 2.71 7.67 -2.68
N GLU A 80 3.45 8.09 -1.65
CA GLU A 80 4.92 8.11 -1.67
C GLU A 80 5.47 6.69 -1.94
N VAL A 81 4.93 5.66 -1.28
CA VAL A 81 5.30 4.26 -1.51
C VAL A 81 4.93 3.79 -2.92
N ALA A 82 3.78 4.22 -3.44
CA ALA A 82 3.36 3.85 -4.79
C ALA A 82 4.28 4.48 -5.85
N GLU A 83 4.65 5.75 -5.69
CA GLU A 83 5.60 6.43 -6.59
C GLU A 83 6.97 5.76 -6.57
N GLU A 84 7.49 5.44 -5.38
CA GLU A 84 8.77 4.73 -5.24
C GLU A 84 8.71 3.34 -5.86
N SER A 85 7.64 2.58 -5.61
CA SER A 85 7.44 1.25 -6.16
C SER A 85 7.32 1.28 -7.69
N MET A 86 6.61 2.25 -8.26
CA MET A 86 6.49 2.41 -9.71
C MET A 86 7.81 2.82 -10.35
N ALA A 87 8.57 3.73 -9.71
CA ALA A 87 9.89 4.13 -10.18
C ALA A 87 10.87 2.94 -10.18
N ASN A 88 10.89 2.14 -9.11
CA ASN A 88 11.71 0.94 -9.02
C ASN A 88 11.32 -0.09 -10.09
N ALA A 89 10.01 -0.33 -10.28
CA ALA A 89 9.52 -1.22 -11.34
C ALA A 89 9.93 -0.73 -12.74
N ALA A 90 9.87 0.59 -13.00
CA ALA A 90 10.30 1.16 -14.27
C ALA A 90 11.81 0.95 -14.52
N ILE A 91 12.63 1.11 -13.48
CA ILE A 91 14.08 0.84 -13.56
C ILE A 91 14.33 -0.64 -13.85
N GLU A 92 13.61 -1.56 -13.21
CA GLU A 92 13.73 -3.00 -13.47
C GLU A 92 13.34 -3.36 -14.91
N VAL A 93 12.25 -2.80 -15.42
CA VAL A 93 11.82 -3.01 -16.82
C VAL A 93 12.89 -2.49 -17.78
N LYS A 94 13.44 -1.29 -17.53
CA LYS A 94 14.51 -0.72 -18.36
C LYS A 94 15.76 -1.62 -18.38
N LYS A 95 16.18 -2.15 -17.24
CA LYS A 95 17.29 -3.12 -17.15
C LYS A 95 17.01 -4.40 -17.94
N LYS A 96 15.79 -4.94 -17.87
CA LYS A 96 15.37 -6.12 -18.63
C LYS A 96 15.25 -5.88 -20.14
N MET A 97 15.09 -4.63 -20.57
CA MET A 97 15.08 -4.26 -21.99
C MET A 97 16.49 -3.98 -22.51
N GLN A 98 17.35 -3.36 -21.71
CA GLN A 98 18.75 -3.09 -22.07
C GLN A 98 19.65 -4.32 -22.04
N GLY A 99 19.32 -5.34 -21.24
CA GLY A 99 19.97 -6.66 -21.30
C GLY A 99 19.42 -7.58 -22.39
N ARG A 100 18.56 -7.07 -23.29
CA ARG A 100 17.91 -7.81 -24.38
C ARG A 100 18.41 -7.43 -25.78
N ASP A 101 19.62 -6.88 -25.86
CA ASP A 101 20.42 -7.02 -27.08
C ASP A 101 20.97 -8.46 -27.08
N LEU A 102 20.51 -9.28 -28.03
CA LEU A 102 20.71 -10.74 -28.20
C LEU A 102 19.70 -11.63 -27.45
N ASP A 103 18.46 -11.64 -27.94
CA ASP A 103 17.72 -12.88 -28.24
C ASP A 103 16.51 -12.48 -29.10
N THR A 104 16.81 -12.21 -30.37
CA THR A 104 15.81 -12.14 -31.44
C THR A 104 15.23 -13.53 -31.65
N ASP A 105 14.07 -13.85 -31.06
CA ASP A 105 13.28 -15.00 -31.53
C ASP A 105 11.79 -15.03 -31.11
N THR A 106 11.20 -13.92 -30.64
CA THR A 106 9.74 -13.89 -30.35
C THR A 106 8.87 -13.14 -31.35
N ASP A 107 9.40 -12.71 -32.49
CA ASP A 107 8.59 -12.03 -33.53
C ASP A 107 7.80 -12.97 -34.45
N LEU A 108 7.82 -14.29 -34.21
CA LEU A 108 7.06 -15.27 -35.02
C LEU A 108 5.71 -15.72 -34.42
N ALA A 109 5.32 -15.24 -33.24
CA ALA A 109 4.10 -15.74 -32.56
C ALA A 109 2.83 -14.88 -32.76
N PHE A 110 2.90 -13.72 -33.42
CA PHE A 110 1.75 -12.81 -33.58
C PHE A 110 1.19 -12.70 -35.02
N SER A 111 1.74 -13.39 -36.03
CA SER A 111 1.27 -13.26 -37.42
C SER A 111 0.59 -14.49 -38.04
N THR A 112 0.35 -15.58 -37.28
CA THR A 112 -0.29 -16.81 -37.83
C THR A 112 -1.78 -16.94 -37.56
N TRP A 113 -2.47 -15.86 -37.20
CA TRP A 113 -3.94 -15.82 -37.10
C TRP A 113 -4.53 -14.60 -37.81
N VAL A 114 -4.33 -14.51 -39.13
CA VAL A 114 -5.25 -13.91 -40.12
C VAL A 114 -5.11 -14.72 -41.41
#